data_AF-A0A4V2XKD1-F1
#
_entry.id   AF-A0A4V2XKD1-F1
#
_cell.length_a   1.000
_cell.length_b   1.000
_cell.length_c   1.000
_cell.angle_alpha   90.00
_cell.angle_beta   90.00
_cell.angle_gamma   90.00
#
_symmetry.space_group_name_H-M   'P 1'
#
loop_
_entity.id
_entity.type
_entity.pdbx_description
1 polymer ?
#
loop_
_entity_poly.entity_id
_entity_poly.type
_entity_poly.pdbx_seq_one_letter_code
_entity_poly.pdbx_strand_id
1 'polypeptide(L)'
;MPCTLRGTFRAGPAAALLGLALGCLTLGPALGPGFVLVQDMVFVPDPVFTRFTFGLAGSAPRVVPSDAVVTALSWVLPAEVVQKVILLGVFVLGCSGAALLVPSRRLTPRLVAGTFYVWNPYVAERLLMGQWALLLGYAALPWVVRATGSARRSAVAMTPAAAGGFAAMAITALTALPLAVLREGRTPWTARVARVAPVVAVLAGFSLPWLVPTLLRPGVLTGDATGVEAFAARADGPFGAVGSLLSLGGIWNAQAVPVGYDTV
;
A
#
# COMPACT_ATOMS: atom_id res chain seq x y z
N MET A 1 -25.38 24.04 -8.43
CA MET A 1 -24.32 23.05 -8.14
C MET A 1 -24.02 22.04 -9.30
N PRO A 2 -23.76 22.43 -10.58
CA PRO A 2 -23.30 21.46 -11.60
C PRO A 2 -21.79 21.49 -11.90
N CYS A 3 -21.06 22.56 -11.55
CA CYS A 3 -19.64 22.73 -11.95
C CYS A 3 -18.62 21.87 -11.17
N THR A 4 -18.96 21.40 -9.98
CA THR A 4 -18.05 20.59 -9.14
C THR A 4 -17.85 19.17 -9.67
N LEU A 5 -18.86 18.61 -10.34
CA LEU A 5 -18.80 17.24 -10.88
C LEU A 5 -17.91 17.15 -12.13
N ARG A 6 -17.94 18.14 -13.03
CA ARG A 6 -17.15 18.10 -14.28
C ARG A 6 -15.63 18.09 -14.05
N GLY A 7 -15.15 18.77 -13.01
CA GLY A 7 -13.72 18.83 -12.66
C GLY A 7 -13.17 17.52 -12.07
N THR A 8 -14.00 16.74 -11.37
CA THR A 8 -13.62 15.42 -10.85
C THR A 8 -13.64 14.34 -11.94
N PHE A 9 -14.56 14.43 -12.90
CA PHE A 9 -14.65 13.46 -14.01
C PHE A 9 -13.39 13.40 -14.89
N ARG A 10 -12.72 14.53 -15.13
CA ARG A 10 -11.48 14.56 -15.94
C ARG A 10 -10.20 14.31 -15.13
N ALA A 11 -10.20 14.70 -13.84
CA ALA A 11 -9.01 14.59 -13.01
C ALA A 11 -8.63 13.14 -12.69
N GLY A 12 -9.60 12.25 -12.49
CA GLY A 12 -9.34 10.83 -12.21
C GLY A 12 -8.59 10.14 -13.36
N PRO A 13 -9.13 10.14 -14.60
CA PRO A 13 -8.47 9.54 -15.76
C PRO A 13 -7.11 10.18 -16.08
N ALA A 14 -7.00 11.52 -16.02
CA ALA A 14 -5.74 12.19 -16.27
C ALA A 14 -4.65 11.80 -15.25
N ALA A 15 -5.00 11.72 -13.97
CA ALA A 15 -4.08 11.28 -12.92
C ALA A 15 -3.75 9.78 -13.00
N ALA A 16 -4.70 8.95 -13.44
CA ALA A 16 -4.44 7.52 -13.69
C ALA A 16 -3.45 7.32 -14.85
N LEU A 17 -3.61 8.08 -15.95
CA LEU A 17 -2.67 8.07 -17.08
C LEU A 17 -1.30 8.61 -16.66
N LEU A 18 -1.26 9.67 -15.86
CA LEU A 18 -0.01 10.17 -15.29
C LEU A 18 0.66 9.12 -14.41
N GLY A 19 -0.09 8.47 -13.51
CA GLY A 19 0.40 7.38 -12.68
C GLY A 19 0.97 6.24 -13.53
N LEU A 20 0.28 5.85 -14.60
CA LEU A 20 0.79 4.85 -15.54
C LEU A 20 2.11 5.29 -16.19
N ALA A 21 2.19 6.53 -16.68
CA ALA A 21 3.40 7.07 -17.28
C ALA A 21 4.58 7.10 -16.28
N LEU A 22 4.32 7.53 -15.05
CA LEU A 22 5.31 7.53 -13.97
C LEU A 22 5.76 6.11 -13.62
N GLY A 23 4.83 5.16 -13.49
CA GLY A 23 5.16 3.75 -13.25
C GLY A 23 5.98 3.14 -14.38
N CYS A 24 5.64 3.43 -15.64
CA CYS A 24 6.45 2.99 -16.79
C CYS A 24 7.85 3.60 -16.77
N LEU A 25 7.98 4.87 -16.37
CA LEU A 25 9.27 5.53 -16.26
C LEU A 25 10.10 4.98 -15.08
N THR A 26 9.47 4.68 -13.95
CA THR A 26 10.15 4.12 -12.77
C THR A 26 10.60 2.68 -12.99
N LEU A 27 9.75 1.84 -13.60
CA LEU A 27 10.10 0.44 -13.88
C LEU A 27 11.03 0.33 -15.10
N GLY A 28 10.90 1.22 -16.08
CA GLY A 28 11.80 1.33 -17.22
C GLY A 28 12.06 -0.01 -17.91
N PRO A 29 13.32 -0.46 -18.06
CA PRO A 29 13.67 -1.75 -18.67
C PRO A 29 13.05 -2.97 -17.99
N ALA A 30 12.66 -2.86 -16.71
CA ALA A 30 12.05 -3.97 -15.96
C ALA A 30 10.66 -4.37 -16.50
N LEU A 31 10.05 -3.55 -17.37
CA LEU A 31 8.84 -3.91 -18.10
C LEU A 31 9.08 -4.88 -19.28
N GLY A 32 10.35 -5.15 -19.62
CA GLY A 32 10.71 -6.13 -20.64
C GLY A 32 10.26 -7.56 -20.28
N PRO A 33 10.41 -8.53 -21.22
CA PRO A 33 10.01 -9.92 -21.00
C PRO A 33 10.68 -10.52 -19.75
N GLY A 34 9.95 -11.35 -18.99
CA GLY A 34 10.44 -11.98 -17.77
C GLY A 34 9.97 -11.29 -16.48
N PHE A 35 10.53 -11.79 -15.36
CA PHE A 35 10.18 -11.37 -14.01
C PHE A 35 11.14 -10.31 -13.48
N VAL A 36 10.60 -9.38 -12.69
CA VAL A 36 11.39 -8.44 -11.90
C VAL A 36 11.68 -9.10 -10.55
N LEU A 37 12.88 -9.65 -10.38
CA LEU A 37 13.26 -10.36 -9.16
C LEU A 37 14.27 -9.53 -8.37
N VAL A 38 13.79 -8.90 -7.29
CA VAL A 38 14.61 -8.08 -6.41
C VAL A 38 14.15 -8.32 -4.97
N GLN A 39 15.03 -8.83 -4.11
CA GLN A 39 14.77 -9.03 -2.68
C GLN A 39 13.45 -9.77 -2.41
N ASP A 40 12.45 -9.12 -1.79
CA ASP A 40 11.13 -9.70 -1.50
C ASP A 40 10.20 -9.82 -2.74
N MET A 41 10.63 -9.39 -3.92
CA MET A 41 9.86 -9.46 -5.17
C MET A 41 9.95 -10.86 -5.80
N VAL A 42 9.47 -11.86 -5.09
CA VAL A 42 9.50 -13.26 -5.53
C VAL A 42 8.22 -13.61 -6.28
N PHE A 43 8.34 -13.75 -7.60
CA PHE A 43 7.30 -14.27 -8.48
C PHE A 43 7.85 -15.48 -9.24
N VAL A 44 6.99 -16.44 -9.58
CA VAL A 44 7.36 -17.66 -10.30
C VAL A 44 6.46 -17.83 -11.54
N PRO A 45 6.94 -18.51 -12.60
CA PRO A 45 6.16 -18.73 -13.83
C PRO A 45 4.81 -19.44 -13.60
N ASP A 46 4.83 -20.51 -12.81
CA ASP A 46 3.68 -21.38 -12.57
C ASP A 46 3.38 -21.47 -11.07
N PRO A 47 2.82 -20.39 -10.48
CA PRO A 47 2.49 -20.40 -9.06
C PRO A 47 1.34 -21.38 -8.81
N VAL A 48 1.49 -22.22 -7.79
CA VAL A 48 0.47 -23.18 -7.38
C VAL A 48 0.03 -22.93 -5.94
N PHE A 49 -1.23 -23.21 -5.64
CA PHE A 49 -1.73 -23.13 -4.28
C PHE A 49 -1.08 -24.22 -3.42
N THR A 50 -0.36 -23.78 -2.39
CA THR A 50 0.26 -24.67 -1.40
C THR A 50 -0.20 -24.33 0.00
N ARG A 51 0.13 -25.17 0.98
CA ARG A 51 -0.08 -24.85 2.40
C ARG A 51 0.65 -23.55 2.80
N PHE A 52 1.79 -23.25 2.18
CA PHE A 52 2.55 -22.02 2.43
C PHE A 52 1.77 -20.77 2.00
N THR A 53 1.11 -20.82 0.84
CA THR A 53 0.28 -19.75 0.27
C THR A 53 -0.87 -19.32 1.20
N PHE A 54 -1.32 -20.22 2.08
CA PHE A 54 -2.35 -19.97 3.09
C PHE A 54 -1.81 -19.83 4.53
N GLY A 55 -0.50 -19.75 4.71
CA GLY A 55 0.11 -19.58 6.05
C GLY A 55 0.09 -20.85 6.91
N LEU A 56 -0.16 -22.01 6.31
CA LEU A 56 -0.29 -23.31 6.97
C LEU A 56 1.00 -24.14 6.93
N ALA A 57 2.11 -23.55 6.50
CA ALA A 57 3.41 -24.23 6.38
C ALA A 57 4.34 -24.05 7.58
N GLY A 58 3.85 -23.48 8.69
CA GLY A 58 4.66 -23.39 9.91
C GLY A 58 5.72 -22.27 9.90
N SER A 59 5.61 -21.25 9.02
CA SER A 59 6.31 -19.94 9.12
C SER A 59 5.33 -18.77 9.35
N ALA A 60 5.78 -17.63 9.89
CA ALA A 60 4.90 -16.47 10.07
C ALA A 60 4.23 -16.09 8.72
N PRO A 61 2.89 -15.89 8.68
CA PRO A 61 2.15 -15.75 7.42
C PRO A 61 2.29 -14.36 6.79
N ARG A 62 3.54 -13.91 6.58
CA ARG A 62 3.85 -12.55 6.08
C ARG A 62 3.43 -12.32 4.63
N VAL A 63 3.33 -13.40 3.84
CA VAL A 63 2.96 -13.38 2.41
C VAL A 63 1.47 -13.68 2.19
N VAL A 64 0.67 -13.78 3.26
CA VAL A 64 -0.74 -14.14 3.16
C VAL A 64 -1.60 -12.86 3.21
N PRO A 65 -2.52 -12.64 2.26
CA PRO A 65 -2.91 -13.49 1.14
C PRO A 65 -2.23 -13.11 -0.20
N SER A 66 -1.15 -12.32 -0.20
CA SER A 66 -0.56 -11.77 -1.42
C SER A 66 -0.19 -12.84 -2.44
N ASP A 67 0.44 -13.94 -2.00
CA ASP A 67 0.80 -15.03 -2.90
C ASP A 67 -0.43 -15.79 -3.41
N ALA A 68 -1.46 -15.92 -2.58
CA ALA A 68 -2.73 -16.55 -2.97
C ALA A 68 -3.43 -15.74 -4.06
N VAL A 69 -3.43 -14.42 -3.92
CA VAL A 69 -3.99 -13.51 -4.92
C VAL A 69 -3.22 -13.60 -6.24
N VAL A 70 -1.88 -13.58 -6.19
CA VAL A 70 -1.05 -13.73 -7.39
C VAL A 70 -1.28 -15.08 -8.05
N THR A 71 -1.33 -16.16 -7.28
CA THR A 71 -1.61 -17.52 -7.78
C THR A 71 -2.98 -17.56 -8.48
N ALA A 72 -4.03 -17.00 -7.87
CA ALA A 72 -5.37 -16.95 -8.46
C ALA A 72 -5.40 -16.14 -9.77
N LEU A 73 -4.75 -14.98 -9.80
CA LEU A 73 -4.67 -14.15 -11.01
C LEU A 73 -3.89 -14.84 -12.13
N SER A 74 -2.92 -15.68 -11.75
CA SER A 74 -2.07 -16.41 -12.69
C SER A 74 -2.80 -17.56 -13.41
N TRP A 75 -4.02 -17.89 -12.99
CA TRP A 75 -4.89 -18.82 -13.74
C TRP A 75 -5.47 -18.20 -15.02
N VAL A 76 -5.49 -16.87 -15.12
CA VAL A 76 -6.07 -16.14 -16.25
C VAL A 76 -5.01 -15.42 -17.08
N LEU A 77 -3.94 -14.97 -16.44
CA LEU A 77 -2.84 -14.24 -17.07
C LEU A 77 -1.49 -14.90 -16.73
N PRO A 78 -0.47 -14.84 -17.59
CA PRO A 78 0.88 -15.24 -17.22
C PRO A 78 1.35 -14.50 -15.96
N ALA A 79 2.02 -15.18 -15.04
CA ALA A 79 2.42 -14.60 -13.76
C ALA A 79 3.34 -13.36 -13.91
N GLU A 80 4.14 -13.29 -14.98
CA GLU A 80 4.94 -12.10 -15.29
C GLU A 80 4.07 -10.87 -15.64
N VAL A 81 2.94 -11.09 -16.33
CA VAL A 81 1.98 -10.03 -16.65
C VAL A 81 1.26 -9.59 -15.39
N VAL A 82 0.87 -10.55 -14.53
CA VAL A 82 0.28 -10.26 -13.21
C VAL A 82 1.22 -9.36 -12.39
N GLN A 83 2.51 -9.70 -12.33
CA GLN A 83 3.51 -8.90 -11.64
C GLN A 83 3.56 -7.46 -12.17
N LYS A 84 3.71 -7.28 -13.49
CA LYS A 84 3.80 -5.95 -14.12
C LYS A 84 2.53 -5.13 -13.91
N VAL A 85 1.36 -5.76 -14.00
CA VAL A 85 0.06 -5.12 -13.77
C VAL A 85 -0.06 -4.67 -12.31
N ILE A 86 0.37 -5.48 -11.34
CA ILE A 86 0.38 -5.11 -9.92
C ILE A 86 1.30 -3.91 -9.69
N LEU A 87 2.53 -3.95 -10.21
CA LEU A 87 3.51 -2.88 -10.03
C LEU A 87 3.04 -1.56 -10.66
N LEU A 88 2.53 -1.58 -11.89
CA LEU A 88 1.94 -0.39 -12.52
C LEU A 88 0.67 0.07 -11.79
N GLY A 89 -0.11 -0.88 -11.28
CA GLY A 89 -1.32 -0.65 -10.49
C GLY A 89 -1.06 0.20 -9.25
N VAL A 90 0.07 0.01 -8.57
CA VAL A 90 0.49 0.86 -7.43
C VAL A 90 0.54 2.33 -7.83
N PHE A 91 1.18 2.66 -8.96
CA PHE A 91 1.30 4.04 -9.41
C PHE A 91 -0.03 4.62 -9.88
N VAL A 92 -0.82 3.84 -10.62
CA VAL A 92 -2.13 4.26 -11.11
C VAL A 92 -3.07 4.55 -9.93
N LEU A 93 -3.17 3.63 -8.98
CA LEU A 93 -4.02 3.76 -7.80
C LEU A 93 -3.56 4.92 -6.91
N GLY A 94 -2.26 4.98 -6.58
CA GLY A 94 -1.71 6.02 -5.72
C GLY A 94 -1.87 7.41 -6.31
N CYS A 95 -1.47 7.61 -7.57
CA CYS A 95 -1.48 8.91 -8.23
C CYS A 95 -2.91 9.45 -8.38
N SER A 96 -3.83 8.61 -8.86
CA SER A 96 -5.23 9.01 -9.03
C SER A 96 -5.94 9.22 -7.69
N GLY A 97 -5.64 8.41 -6.68
CA GLY A 97 -6.19 8.57 -5.33
C GLY A 97 -5.79 9.89 -4.70
N ALA A 98 -4.49 10.20 -4.71
CA ALA A 98 -3.94 11.43 -4.14
C ALA A 98 -4.43 12.68 -4.91
N ALA A 99 -4.46 12.63 -6.24
CA ALA A 99 -5.00 13.71 -7.07
C ALA A 99 -6.48 14.02 -6.74
N LEU A 100 -7.28 12.98 -6.50
CA LEU A 100 -8.70 13.13 -6.18
C LEU A 100 -8.96 13.62 -4.75
N LEU A 101 -7.99 13.51 -3.83
CA LEU A 101 -8.08 14.10 -2.49
C LEU A 101 -7.92 15.62 -2.49
N VAL A 102 -7.13 16.17 -3.41
CA VAL A 102 -6.87 17.61 -3.44
C VAL A 102 -8.17 18.38 -3.73
N PRO A 103 -8.59 19.31 -2.84
CA PRO A 103 -9.82 20.09 -2.98
C PRO A 103 -9.65 21.27 -3.95
N SER A 104 -9.04 21.02 -5.12
CA SER A 104 -8.81 22.02 -6.16
C SER A 104 -9.67 21.74 -7.39
N ARG A 105 -10.17 22.81 -8.01
CA ARG A 105 -10.83 22.74 -9.32
C ARG A 105 -9.83 22.66 -10.48
N ARG A 106 -8.59 23.11 -10.27
CA ARG A 106 -7.53 23.11 -11.28
C ARG A 106 -6.92 21.72 -11.38
N LEU A 107 -6.59 21.28 -12.60
CA LEU A 107 -5.97 19.97 -12.80
C LEU A 107 -4.54 19.93 -12.25
N THR A 108 -3.77 21.01 -12.44
CA THR A 108 -2.35 21.06 -12.10
C THR A 108 -2.04 20.70 -10.64
N PRO A 109 -2.67 21.30 -9.60
CA PRO A 109 -2.36 20.95 -8.22
C PRO A 109 -2.70 19.48 -7.89
N ARG A 110 -3.71 18.91 -8.56
CA ARG A 110 -4.10 17.50 -8.37
C ARG A 110 -3.06 16.57 -8.97
N LEU A 111 -2.60 16.85 -10.19
CA LEU A 111 -1.53 16.08 -10.83
C LEU A 111 -0.24 16.18 -10.04
N VAL A 112 0.14 17.38 -9.57
CA VAL A 112 1.32 17.59 -8.72
C VAL A 112 1.25 16.74 -7.47
N ALA A 113 0.13 16.76 -6.75
CA ALA A 113 -0.05 15.91 -5.56
C ALA A 113 0.02 14.42 -5.89
N GLY A 114 -0.60 13.99 -7.01
CA GLY A 114 -0.51 12.63 -7.50
C GLY A 114 0.92 12.19 -7.80
N THR A 115 1.71 13.04 -8.46
CA THR A 115 3.12 12.80 -8.76
C THR A 115 3.94 12.65 -7.49
N PHE A 116 3.93 13.63 -6.58
CA PHE A 116 4.71 13.56 -5.34
C PHE A 116 4.31 12.37 -4.45
N TYR A 117 3.06 11.92 -4.53
CA TYR A 117 2.59 10.77 -3.77
C TYR A 117 3.19 9.44 -4.26
N VAL A 118 3.44 9.26 -5.55
CA VAL A 118 3.98 8.00 -6.10
C VAL A 118 5.45 8.09 -6.50
N TRP A 119 5.97 9.30 -6.62
CA TRP A 119 7.35 9.61 -7.00
C TRP A 119 8.08 10.25 -5.82
N ASN A 120 8.42 9.43 -4.83
CA ASN A 120 9.15 9.86 -3.64
C ASN A 120 10.09 8.73 -3.14
N PRO A 121 11.02 9.04 -2.23
CA PRO A 121 11.99 8.07 -1.72
C PRO A 121 11.35 6.81 -1.12
N TYR A 122 10.24 6.95 -0.38
CA TYR A 122 9.55 5.81 0.23
C TYR A 122 9.15 4.77 -0.81
N VAL A 123 8.50 5.19 -1.90
CA VAL A 123 8.08 4.28 -2.97
C VAL A 123 9.29 3.64 -3.65
N ALA A 124 10.35 4.42 -3.90
CA ALA A 124 11.57 3.92 -4.53
C ALA A 124 12.24 2.83 -3.67
N GLU A 125 12.49 3.12 -2.39
CA GLU A 125 13.12 2.17 -1.46
C GLU A 125 12.28 0.90 -1.29
N ARG A 126 10.94 1.01 -1.19
CA ARG A 126 10.07 -0.16 -1.09
C ARG A 126 10.08 -1.01 -2.36
N LEU A 127 10.20 -0.40 -3.54
CA LEU A 127 10.37 -1.14 -4.80
C LEU A 127 11.72 -1.84 -4.86
N LEU A 128 12.81 -1.18 -4.43
CA LEU A 128 14.15 -1.77 -4.36
C LEU A 128 14.25 -2.90 -3.33
N MET A 129 13.43 -2.86 -2.28
CA MET A 129 13.28 -3.97 -1.34
C MET A 129 12.32 -5.06 -1.80
N GLY A 130 11.62 -4.86 -2.92
CA GLY A 130 10.63 -5.82 -3.42
C GLY A 130 9.33 -5.86 -2.62
N GLN A 131 9.04 -4.83 -1.82
CA GLN A 131 7.87 -4.76 -0.93
C GLN A 131 6.59 -4.30 -1.66
N TRP A 132 6.30 -4.93 -2.80
CA TRP A 132 5.15 -4.61 -3.65
C TRP A 132 3.80 -4.77 -2.91
N ALA A 133 3.70 -5.76 -2.02
CA ALA A 133 2.49 -6.03 -1.26
C ALA A 133 2.16 -4.89 -0.29
N LEU A 134 3.18 -4.34 0.40
CA LEU A 134 3.04 -3.15 1.24
C LEU A 134 2.62 -1.92 0.40
N LEU A 135 3.21 -1.77 -0.79
CA LEU A 135 2.90 -0.66 -1.69
C LEU A 135 1.45 -0.67 -2.21
N LEU A 136 0.80 -1.82 -2.29
CA LEU A 136 -0.65 -1.86 -2.55
C LEU A 136 -1.45 -1.19 -1.44
N GLY A 137 -1.08 -1.42 -0.17
CA GLY A 137 -1.67 -0.73 0.97
C GLY A 137 -1.40 0.78 0.93
N TYR A 138 -0.16 1.16 0.64
CA TYR A 138 0.23 2.57 0.50
C TYR A 138 -0.59 3.26 -0.61
N ALA A 139 -0.60 2.71 -1.82
CA ALA A 139 -1.37 3.25 -2.95
C ALA A 139 -2.88 3.35 -2.69
N ALA A 140 -3.42 2.50 -1.82
CA ALA A 140 -4.82 2.52 -1.42
C ALA A 140 -5.16 3.61 -0.39
N LEU A 141 -4.20 4.12 0.38
CA LEU A 141 -4.47 5.07 1.47
C LEU A 141 -5.29 6.29 1.03
N PRO A 142 -5.01 6.96 -0.11
CA PRO A 142 -5.81 8.11 -0.53
C PRO A 142 -7.29 7.75 -0.79
N TRP A 143 -7.54 6.55 -1.29
CA TRP A 143 -8.89 6.03 -1.50
C TRP A 143 -9.58 5.71 -0.19
N VAL A 144 -8.85 5.14 0.77
CA VAL A 144 -9.33 4.89 2.13
C VAL A 144 -9.75 6.20 2.79
N VAL A 145 -8.95 7.26 2.70
CA VAL A 145 -9.30 8.60 3.21
C VAL A 145 -10.60 9.10 2.57
N ARG A 146 -10.77 8.95 1.26
CA ARG A 146 -11.99 9.37 0.55
C ARG A 146 -13.23 8.53 0.90
N ALA A 147 -13.03 7.26 1.21
CA ALA A 147 -14.07 6.29 1.44
C ALA A 147 -14.68 6.34 2.85
N THR A 148 -14.00 7.02 3.79
CA THR A 148 -14.48 7.19 5.16
C THR A 148 -15.95 7.63 5.19
N GLY A 149 -16.74 7.07 6.11
CA GLY A 149 -18.18 7.32 6.23
C GLY A 149 -19.10 6.37 5.44
N SER A 150 -18.56 5.42 4.65
CA SER A 150 -19.37 4.36 4.02
C SER A 150 -18.67 3.01 4.08
N ALA A 151 -19.29 2.02 4.73
CA ALA A 151 -18.76 0.67 4.87
C ALA A 151 -18.37 0.04 3.53
N ARG A 152 -19.28 0.11 2.54
CA ARG A 152 -19.06 -0.43 1.20
C ARG A 152 -17.90 0.25 0.50
N ARG A 153 -17.80 1.58 0.57
CA ARG A 153 -16.69 2.31 -0.07
C ARG A 153 -15.37 2.00 0.62
N SER A 154 -15.37 1.88 1.95
CA SER A 154 -14.18 1.49 2.71
C SER A 154 -13.71 0.10 2.30
N ALA A 155 -14.62 -0.87 2.22
CA ALA A 155 -14.30 -2.21 1.75
C ALA A 155 -13.66 -2.19 0.36
N VAL A 156 -14.26 -1.49 -0.61
CA VAL A 156 -13.68 -1.36 -1.96
C VAL A 156 -12.29 -0.70 -1.91
N ALA A 157 -12.15 0.40 -1.19
CA ALA A 157 -10.89 1.13 -1.08
C ALA A 157 -9.79 0.32 -0.39
N MET A 158 -10.14 -0.58 0.53
CA MET A 158 -9.21 -1.45 1.26
C MET A 158 -8.85 -2.73 0.49
N THR A 159 -9.49 -3.02 -0.65
CA THR A 159 -9.20 -4.26 -1.41
C THR A 159 -7.74 -4.40 -1.85
N PRO A 160 -7.00 -3.36 -2.29
CA PRO A 160 -5.58 -3.52 -2.61
C PRO A 160 -4.76 -3.83 -1.36
N ALA A 161 -5.08 -3.19 -0.23
CA ALA A 161 -4.42 -3.47 1.05
C ALA A 161 -4.70 -4.91 1.52
N ALA A 162 -5.92 -5.39 1.36
CA ALA A 162 -6.30 -6.77 1.68
C ALA A 162 -5.53 -7.78 0.85
N ALA A 163 -5.36 -7.51 -0.45
CA ALA A 163 -4.51 -8.33 -1.32
C ALA A 163 -3.04 -8.28 -0.89
N GLY A 164 -2.55 -7.13 -0.42
CA GLY A 164 -1.18 -6.96 0.09
C GLY A 164 -0.91 -7.62 1.46
N GLY A 165 -1.95 -8.05 2.19
CA GLY A 165 -1.80 -8.77 3.45
C GLY A 165 -1.42 -7.90 4.65
N PHE A 166 -0.70 -8.49 5.61
CA PHE A 166 -0.50 -7.92 6.95
C PHE A 166 0.02 -6.48 6.94
N ALA A 167 1.17 -6.22 6.32
CA ALA A 167 1.82 -4.91 6.39
C ALA A 167 0.97 -3.81 5.72
N ALA A 168 0.36 -4.14 4.59
CA ALA A 168 -0.56 -3.26 3.86
C ALA A 168 -1.83 -2.94 4.67
N MET A 169 -2.39 -3.93 5.35
CA MET A 169 -3.54 -3.75 6.24
C MET A 169 -3.18 -2.96 7.50
N ALA A 170 -1.98 -3.12 8.05
CA ALA A 170 -1.51 -2.38 9.21
C ALA A 170 -1.44 -0.87 8.95
N ILE A 171 -0.78 -0.44 7.86
CA ILE A 171 -0.72 0.99 7.48
C ILE A 171 -2.11 1.56 7.14
N THR A 172 -2.98 0.71 6.59
CA THR A 172 -4.37 1.06 6.30
C THR A 172 -5.16 1.28 7.58
N ALA A 173 -4.99 0.44 8.60
CA ALA A 173 -5.63 0.60 9.91
C ALA A 173 -5.15 1.86 10.62
N LEU A 174 -3.84 2.14 10.60
CA LEU A 174 -3.24 3.37 11.15
C LEU A 174 -3.79 4.64 10.50
N THR A 175 -4.27 4.56 9.26
CA THR A 175 -4.90 5.69 8.56
C THR A 175 -6.42 5.73 8.77
N ALA A 176 -7.10 4.60 8.59
CA ALA A 176 -8.56 4.52 8.56
C ALA A 176 -9.18 4.73 9.94
N LEU A 177 -8.58 4.18 11.01
CA LEU A 177 -9.16 4.24 12.35
C LEU A 177 -9.15 5.67 12.92
N PRO A 178 -8.01 6.42 12.92
CA PRO A 178 -8.03 7.81 13.38
C PRO A 178 -9.00 8.65 12.57
N LEU A 179 -9.07 8.47 11.24
CA LEU A 179 -10.01 9.20 10.41
C LEU A 179 -11.48 8.85 10.72
N ALA A 180 -11.79 7.60 11.02
CA ALA A 180 -13.14 7.19 11.43
C ALA A 180 -13.54 7.80 12.78
N VAL A 181 -12.57 8.00 13.69
CA VAL A 181 -12.79 8.57 15.03
C VAL A 181 -12.87 10.10 15.01
N LEU A 182 -11.99 10.76 14.24
CA LEU A 182 -11.74 12.21 14.32
C LEU A 182 -12.50 13.04 13.29
N ARG A 183 -13.20 12.43 12.32
CA ARG A 183 -13.72 13.14 11.14
C ARG A 183 -14.70 14.28 11.41
N GLU A 184 -15.34 14.33 12.57
CA GLU A 184 -16.32 15.36 12.92
C GLU A 184 -16.29 15.60 14.43
N GLY A 185 -16.52 16.85 14.85
CA GLY A 185 -16.30 17.38 16.21
C GLY A 185 -17.07 16.68 17.35
N ARG A 186 -17.89 17.43 18.11
CA ARG A 186 -18.63 16.88 19.26
C ARG A 186 -19.82 16.01 18.80
N THR A 187 -19.55 14.85 18.22
CA THR A 187 -20.56 13.85 17.89
C THR A 187 -20.91 13.00 19.11
N PRO A 188 -22.19 12.63 19.31
CA PRO A 188 -22.58 11.64 20.32
C PRO A 188 -21.81 10.33 20.15
N TRP A 189 -21.53 9.64 21.25
CA TRP A 189 -20.81 8.36 21.24
C TRP A 189 -21.42 7.32 20.29
N THR A 190 -22.76 7.25 20.22
CA THR A 190 -23.50 6.33 19.35
C THR A 190 -23.20 6.57 17.86
N ALA A 191 -23.15 7.84 17.42
CA ALA A 191 -22.81 8.20 16.06
C ALA A 191 -21.35 7.88 15.72
N ARG A 192 -20.44 8.00 16.70
CA ARG A 192 -19.03 7.59 16.55
C ARG A 192 -18.90 6.08 16.39
N VAL A 193 -19.58 5.30 17.24
CA VAL A 193 -19.59 3.83 17.16
C VAL A 193 -20.14 3.35 15.81
N ALA A 194 -21.27 3.92 15.35
CA ALA A 194 -21.86 3.55 14.06
C ALA A 194 -20.94 3.80 12.85
N ARG A 195 -19.95 4.69 12.98
CA ARG A 195 -18.94 4.98 11.93
C ARG A 195 -17.70 4.11 12.04
N VAL A 196 -17.24 3.87 13.25
CA VAL A 196 -16.02 3.08 13.51
C VAL A 196 -16.30 1.60 13.31
N ALA A 197 -17.45 1.10 13.76
CA ALA A 197 -17.83 -0.31 13.66
C ALA A 197 -17.68 -0.91 12.25
N PRO A 198 -18.19 -0.31 11.16
CA PRO A 198 -18.00 -0.87 9.82
C PRO A 198 -16.54 -0.85 9.36
N VAL A 199 -15.75 0.16 9.74
CA VAL A 199 -14.31 0.22 9.40
C VAL A 199 -13.57 -0.90 10.11
N VAL A 200 -13.83 -1.08 11.40
CA VAL A 200 -13.27 -2.20 12.19
C VAL A 200 -13.70 -3.54 11.61
N ALA A 201 -14.96 -3.71 11.24
CA ALA A 201 -15.46 -4.95 10.66
C ALA A 201 -14.77 -5.30 9.33
N VAL A 202 -14.58 -4.32 8.44
CA VAL A 202 -13.85 -4.51 7.18
C VAL A 202 -12.38 -4.84 7.45
N LEU A 203 -11.71 -4.10 8.32
CA LEU A 203 -10.32 -4.35 8.70
C LEU A 203 -10.15 -5.76 9.27
N ALA A 204 -11.02 -6.15 10.21
CA ALA A 204 -11.01 -7.47 10.81
C ALA A 204 -11.24 -8.56 9.76
N GLY A 205 -12.27 -8.42 8.93
CA GLY A 205 -12.61 -9.37 7.86
C GLY A 205 -11.47 -9.57 6.85
N PHE A 206 -10.87 -8.48 6.38
CA PHE A 206 -9.74 -8.53 5.44
C PHE A 206 -8.42 -8.97 6.09
N SER A 207 -8.35 -8.95 7.43
CA SER A 207 -7.20 -9.45 8.17
C SER A 207 -7.30 -10.95 8.47
N LEU A 208 -8.49 -11.55 8.36
CA LEU A 208 -8.70 -12.99 8.61
C LEU A 208 -7.72 -13.92 7.87
N PRO A 209 -7.38 -13.70 6.59
CA PRO A 209 -6.50 -14.61 5.85
C PRO A 209 -5.14 -14.84 6.52
N TRP A 210 -4.57 -13.83 7.21
CA TRP A 210 -3.30 -13.99 7.93
C TRP A 210 -3.49 -14.10 9.45
N LEU A 211 -4.55 -13.52 10.02
CA LEU A 211 -4.87 -13.66 11.45
C LEU A 211 -5.20 -15.09 11.83
N VAL A 212 -6.06 -15.77 11.06
CA VAL A 212 -6.51 -17.13 11.39
C VAL A 212 -5.33 -18.12 11.40
N PRO A 213 -4.47 -18.19 10.35
CA PRO A 213 -3.27 -19.03 10.40
C PRO A 213 -2.31 -18.64 11.53
N THR A 214 -2.20 -17.35 11.88
CA THR A 214 -1.35 -16.91 13.00
C THR A 214 -1.86 -17.45 14.34
N LEU A 215 -3.17 -17.45 14.56
CA LEU A 215 -3.80 -17.91 15.80
C LEU A 215 -3.83 -19.45 15.92
N LEU A 216 -3.97 -20.17 14.80
CA LEU A 216 -4.06 -21.63 14.79
C LEU A 216 -2.70 -22.33 14.76
N ARG A 217 -1.64 -21.58 14.48
CA ARG A 217 -0.28 -22.07 14.39
C ARG A 217 0.23 -22.54 15.77
N PRO A 218 0.95 -23.67 15.82
CA PRO A 218 1.64 -24.08 17.03
C PRO A 218 2.87 -23.21 17.30
N GLY A 219 3.09 -22.85 18.56
CA GLY A 219 4.24 -22.06 19.01
C GLY A 219 3.98 -20.55 19.09
N VAL A 220 4.80 -19.85 19.87
CA VAL A 220 4.72 -18.39 20.05
C VAL A 220 5.63 -17.71 19.02
N LEU A 221 5.12 -16.68 18.36
CA LEU A 221 5.97 -15.75 17.61
C LEU A 221 6.68 -14.85 18.62
N THR A 222 7.92 -15.18 18.96
CA THR A 222 8.77 -14.33 19.80
C THR A 222 9.39 -13.25 18.93
N GLY A 223 8.98 -12.01 19.13
CA GLY A 223 9.68 -10.85 18.57
C GLY A 223 10.97 -10.60 19.33
N ASP A 224 12.02 -10.22 18.62
CA ASP A 224 13.27 -9.74 19.22
C ASP A 224 13.13 -8.25 19.55
N ALA A 225 13.38 -7.87 20.80
CA ALA A 225 13.37 -6.47 21.23
C ALA A 225 14.41 -5.65 20.47
N THR A 226 15.55 -6.25 20.13
CA THR A 226 16.58 -5.62 19.28
C THR A 226 16.03 -5.30 17.90
N GLY A 227 15.07 -6.07 17.38
CA GLY A 227 14.39 -5.76 16.14
C GLY A 227 13.58 -4.46 16.23
N VAL A 228 12.88 -4.21 17.33
CA VAL A 228 12.12 -2.97 17.54
C VAL A 228 13.05 -1.77 17.57
N GLU A 229 14.17 -1.87 18.28
CA GLU A 229 15.17 -0.80 18.34
C GLU A 229 15.86 -0.58 16.99
N ALA A 230 16.22 -1.65 16.28
CA ALA A 230 16.88 -1.58 14.98
C ALA A 230 16.00 -0.95 13.89
N PHE A 231 14.68 -1.16 13.95
CA PHE A 231 13.70 -0.59 13.01
C PHE A 231 12.99 0.65 13.55
N ALA A 232 13.37 1.15 14.73
CA ALA A 232 12.81 2.38 15.26
C ALA A 232 13.17 3.57 14.36
N ALA A 233 12.24 4.50 14.20
CA ALA A 233 12.51 5.74 13.49
C ALA A 233 13.64 6.49 14.19
N ARG A 234 14.73 6.73 13.46
CA ARG A 234 15.94 7.40 13.97
C ARG A 234 16.35 8.53 13.03
N ALA A 235 17.31 9.32 13.49
CA ALA A 235 17.90 10.36 12.65
C ALA A 235 18.86 9.70 11.65
N ASP A 236 18.53 9.78 10.36
CA ASP A 236 19.39 9.34 9.25
C ASP A 236 20.06 10.55 8.54
N GLY A 237 19.79 11.78 9.01
CA GLY A 237 20.39 13.00 8.49
C GLY A 237 20.42 14.15 9.51
N PRO A 238 20.92 15.34 9.11
CA PRO A 238 21.16 16.46 10.04
C PRO A 238 19.89 17.07 10.64
N PHE A 239 18.72 16.73 10.11
CA PHE A 239 17.42 17.25 10.53
C PHE A 239 16.72 16.39 11.60
N GLY A 240 17.44 15.44 12.21
CA GLY A 240 16.92 14.56 13.25
C GLY A 240 15.89 13.55 12.72
N ALA A 241 15.22 12.84 13.65
CA ALA A 241 14.24 11.81 13.30
C ALA A 241 13.02 12.38 12.55
N VAL A 242 12.54 13.56 12.93
CA VAL A 242 11.39 14.20 12.27
C VAL A 242 11.73 14.59 10.83
N GLY A 243 12.88 15.20 10.59
CA GLY A 243 13.33 15.53 9.23
C GLY A 243 13.54 14.28 8.37
N SER A 244 14.07 13.21 8.97
CA SER A 244 14.22 11.91 8.30
C SER A 244 12.86 11.34 7.88
N LEU A 245 11.87 11.35 8.77
CA LEU A 245 10.49 10.93 8.46
C LEU A 245 9.84 11.78 7.35
N LEU A 246 10.01 13.11 7.40
CA LEU A 246 9.44 14.02 6.40
C LEU A 246 10.13 13.92 5.04
N SER A 247 11.37 13.44 5.00
CA SER A 247 12.07 13.14 3.75
C SER A 247 11.48 11.93 3.02
N LEU A 248 10.67 11.13 3.71
CA LEU A 248 10.12 9.85 3.25
C LEU A 248 11.19 8.80 2.90
N GLY A 249 12.47 9.08 3.16
CA GLY A 249 13.56 8.11 3.07
C GLY A 249 13.77 7.38 4.40
N GLY A 250 14.56 6.32 4.34
CA GLY A 250 14.92 5.52 5.51
C GLY A 250 14.61 4.05 5.28
N ILE A 251 15.65 3.30 4.89
CA ILE A 251 15.62 1.86 4.79
C ILE A 251 16.89 1.29 5.43
N TRP A 252 16.75 0.14 6.08
CA TRP A 252 17.87 -0.52 6.77
C TRP A 252 18.93 -1.06 5.80
N ASN A 253 18.57 -1.28 4.53
CA ASN A 253 19.47 -1.80 3.51
C ASN A 253 20.07 -0.64 2.70
N ALA A 254 21.36 -0.36 2.91
CA ALA A 254 22.09 0.70 2.21
C ALA A 254 22.10 0.54 0.68
N GLN A 255 21.90 -0.67 0.16
CA GLN A 255 21.82 -0.93 -1.29
C GLN A 255 20.42 -0.69 -1.87
N ALA A 256 19.41 -0.48 -1.03
CA ALA A 256 18.03 -0.25 -1.43
C ALA A 256 17.68 1.25 -1.43
N VAL A 257 18.65 2.09 -1.74
CA VAL A 257 18.56 3.55 -1.72
C VAL A 257 18.84 4.09 -3.13
N PRO A 258 18.15 5.15 -3.61
CA PRO A 258 18.44 5.73 -4.92
C PRO A 258 19.89 6.23 -5.04
N VAL A 259 20.48 6.11 -6.23
CA VAL A 259 21.83 6.63 -6.50
C VAL A 259 21.88 8.13 -6.22
N GLY A 260 22.87 8.58 -5.43
CA GLY A 260 23.03 9.97 -5.00
C GLY A 260 22.31 10.32 -3.69
N TYR A 261 21.64 9.36 -3.06
CA TYR A 261 21.14 9.46 -1.67
C TYR A 261 22.16 8.90 -0.65
N ASP A 262 23.38 8.56 -1.09
CA ASP A 262 24.48 8.16 -0.22
C ASP A 262 24.73 9.29 0.78
N THR A 263 24.23 9.10 2.00
CA THR A 263 24.47 10.01 3.10
C THR A 263 25.94 9.94 3.46
N VAL A 264 26.59 11.11 3.47
CA VAL A 264 27.88 11.38 4.13
C VAL A 264 27.92 10.75 5.52
#